data_AF-D8Q2P8-F1
#
_entry.id   AF-D8Q2P8-F1
#
_cell.length_a   1.000
_cell.length_b   1.000
_cell.length_c   1.000
_cell.angle_alpha   90.00
_cell.angle_beta   90.00
_cell.angle_gamma   90.00
#
_symmetry.space_group_name_H-M   'P 1'
#
loop_
_entity.id
_entity.type
_entity.pdbx_description
1 polymer ?
#
loop_
_entity_poly.entity_id
_entity_poly.type
_entity_poly.pdbx_seq_one_letter_code
_entity_poly.pdbx_strand_id
1 'polypeptide(L)'
;MAPVINSASAEDYPDGVPVDITQRELVQAQFKAGERQIERLVAKMSPERRAAYEALTNCHEGDGCGPLMGRFRTNGIGIEGKYKFMGKEDEAGIFSVVLEDISRANHSCRPNARNFFDTKWFAMVLRPVRPIKAGEEICISYFAGGCPPYEERKAELAPYGFECKCEACLDPAASDARRLEIATPLESQLQRGDISGALKATLGRIALIRREGLEELQQYKSLYVQLEMTFRLMGDLARAAEVKKESDRLSWAHFNEPGFSLFF
;
A
#
# COMPACT_ATOMS: atom_id res chain seq x y z
N MET A 1 -11.28 2.69 -0.50
CA MET A 1 -11.64 2.14 0.83
C MET A 1 -12.66 1.02 0.64
N ALA A 2 -12.31 -0.20 1.05
CA ALA A 2 -13.20 -1.35 0.96
C ALA A 2 -14.47 -1.13 1.81
N PRO A 3 -15.66 -1.57 1.35
CA PRO A 3 -16.86 -1.56 2.18
C PRO A 3 -16.61 -2.37 3.45
N VAL A 4 -17.21 -1.93 4.55
CA VAL A 4 -17.16 -2.65 5.84
C VAL A 4 -17.67 -4.07 5.62
N ILE A 5 -16.76 -5.04 5.63
CA ILE A 5 -17.03 -6.48 5.40
C ILE A 5 -17.50 -7.16 6.68
N ASN A 6 -18.17 -6.42 7.57
CA ASN A 6 -18.82 -7.04 8.71
C ASN A 6 -20.25 -7.35 8.30
N SER A 7 -20.66 -8.61 8.42
CA SER A 7 -22.08 -8.96 8.30
C SER A 7 -22.84 -8.25 9.41
N ALA A 8 -24.09 -7.86 9.14
CA ALA A 8 -24.99 -7.47 10.22
C ALA A 8 -25.05 -8.61 11.26
N SER A 9 -25.03 -8.26 12.55
CA SER A 9 -24.91 -9.25 13.62
C SER A 9 -26.21 -10.02 13.81
N ALA A 10 -26.11 -11.33 14.10
CA ALA A 10 -27.24 -12.12 14.57
C ALA A 10 -27.81 -11.64 15.91
N GLU A 11 -27.07 -10.80 16.66
CA GLU A 11 -27.60 -10.12 17.85
C GLU A 11 -28.62 -9.02 17.46
N ASP A 12 -28.40 -8.31 16.35
CA ASP A 12 -29.30 -7.25 15.87
C ASP A 12 -30.43 -7.84 15.01
N TYR A 13 -30.18 -8.97 14.35
CA TYR A 13 -31.12 -9.68 13.48
C TYR A 13 -31.12 -11.19 13.78
N PRO A 14 -31.69 -11.64 14.91
CA PRO A 14 -31.68 -13.05 15.31
C PRO A 14 -32.41 -13.97 14.32
N ASP A 15 -33.43 -13.44 13.65
CA ASP A 15 -34.23 -14.17 12.65
C ASP A 15 -33.74 -13.93 11.21
N GLY A 16 -32.56 -13.33 11.05
CA GLY A 16 -32.00 -12.92 9.77
C GLY A 16 -32.34 -11.47 9.38
N VAL A 17 -31.55 -10.91 8.46
CA VAL A 17 -31.72 -9.53 7.99
C VAL A 17 -33.04 -9.42 7.20
N PRO A 18 -33.93 -8.44 7.52
CA PRO A 18 -35.18 -8.25 6.80
C PRO A 18 -34.98 -8.05 5.30
N VAL A 19 -35.89 -8.62 4.50
CA VAL A 19 -35.82 -8.55 3.02
C VAL A 19 -36.01 -7.13 2.50
N ASP A 20 -36.71 -6.28 3.25
CA ASP A 20 -37.03 -4.89 2.96
C ASP A 20 -36.06 -3.87 3.58
N ILE A 21 -34.97 -4.32 4.19
CA ILE A 21 -33.98 -3.44 4.81
C ILE A 21 -33.41 -2.43 3.79
N THR A 22 -33.31 -1.16 4.19
CA THR A 22 -32.65 -0.16 3.35
C THR A 22 -31.12 -0.31 3.43
N GLN A 23 -30.41 0.14 2.39
CA GLN A 23 -28.94 0.17 2.40
C GLN A 23 -28.39 0.97 3.57
N ARG A 24 -29.06 2.06 3.96
CA ARG A 24 -28.66 2.87 5.10
C ARG A 24 -28.76 2.10 6.41
N GLU A 25 -29.88 1.41 6.65
CA GLU A 25 -30.08 0.61 7.85
C GLU A 25 -29.09 -0.55 7.93
N LEU A 26 -28.84 -1.21 6.80
CA LEU A 26 -27.85 -2.28 6.72
C LEU A 26 -26.46 -1.77 7.12
N VAL A 27 -25.99 -0.66 6.53
CA VAL A 27 -24.69 -0.06 6.87
C VAL A 27 -24.61 0.31 8.36
N GLN A 28 -25.67 0.89 8.94
CA GLN A 28 -25.69 1.22 10.36
C GLN A 28 -25.61 -0.03 11.25
N ALA A 29 -26.28 -1.11 10.87
CA ALA A 29 -26.16 -2.38 11.59
C ALA A 29 -24.75 -2.97 11.48
N GLN A 30 -24.10 -2.88 10.32
CA GLN A 30 -22.72 -3.32 10.12
C GLN A 30 -21.74 -2.50 10.97
N PHE A 31 -21.95 -1.18 11.09
CA PHE A 31 -21.15 -0.33 11.97
C PHE A 31 -21.30 -0.70 13.43
N LYS A 32 -22.53 -0.94 13.90
CA LYS A 32 -22.77 -1.40 15.29
C LYS A 32 -22.13 -2.75 15.57
N ALA A 33 -22.28 -3.70 14.66
CA ALA A 33 -21.64 -5.02 14.76
C ALA A 33 -20.12 -4.90 14.78
N GLY A 34 -19.55 -4.05 13.92
CA GLY A 34 -18.13 -3.74 13.87
C GLY A 34 -17.62 -3.13 15.17
N GLU A 35 -18.31 -2.14 15.74
CA GLU A 35 -17.94 -1.53 17.01
C GLU A 35 -17.83 -2.59 18.11
N ARG A 36 -18.85 -3.43 18.29
CA ARG A 36 -18.85 -4.51 19.29
C ARG A 36 -17.70 -5.50 19.08
N GLN A 37 -17.35 -5.79 17.83
CA GLN A 37 -16.22 -6.65 17.52
C GLN A 37 -14.89 -5.99 17.93
N ILE A 38 -14.70 -4.72 17.60
CA ILE A 38 -13.49 -3.98 17.99
C ILE A 38 -13.41 -3.82 19.51
N GLU A 39 -14.52 -3.54 20.21
CA GLU A 39 -14.59 -3.50 21.68
C GLU A 39 -14.05 -4.79 22.30
N ARG A 40 -14.49 -5.97 21.80
CA ARG A 40 -14.01 -7.28 22.26
C ARG A 40 -12.51 -7.50 22.00
N LEU A 41 -11.95 -6.92 20.94
CA LEU A 41 -10.52 -7.01 20.62
C LEU A 41 -9.70 -6.07 21.49
N VAL A 42 -10.13 -4.81 21.61
CA VAL A 42 -9.47 -3.77 22.41
C VAL A 42 -9.50 -4.13 23.90
N ALA A 43 -10.56 -4.77 24.40
CA ALA A 43 -10.63 -5.25 25.78
C ALA A 43 -9.57 -6.31 26.14
N LYS A 44 -8.95 -6.96 25.13
CA LYS A 44 -7.86 -7.94 25.32
C LYS A 44 -6.47 -7.30 25.26
N MET A 45 -6.36 -6.01 24.94
CA MET A 45 -5.08 -5.30 24.88
C MET A 45 -4.60 -4.93 26.28
N SER A 46 -3.28 -4.70 26.43
CA SER A 46 -2.77 -4.05 27.63
C SER A 46 -3.28 -2.60 27.71
N PRO A 47 -3.32 -1.98 28.90
CA PRO A 47 -3.74 -0.58 29.05
C PRO A 47 -2.98 0.38 28.14
N GLU A 48 -1.68 0.17 27.95
CA GLU A 48 -0.81 1.01 27.13
C GLU A 48 -1.18 0.90 25.64
N ARG A 49 -1.37 -0.32 25.14
CA ARG A 49 -1.75 -0.57 23.74
C ARG A 49 -3.15 -0.08 23.42
N ARG A 50 -4.08 -0.23 24.38
CA ARG A 50 -5.43 0.33 24.29
C ARG A 50 -5.37 1.85 24.19
N ALA A 51 -4.60 2.51 25.06
CA ALA A 51 -4.43 3.96 25.01
C ALA A 51 -3.78 4.41 23.69
N ALA A 52 -2.80 3.67 23.17
CA ALA A 52 -2.17 3.95 21.88
C ALA A 52 -3.17 3.86 20.72
N TYR A 53 -4.06 2.86 20.73
CA TYR A 53 -5.13 2.73 19.75
C TYR A 53 -6.16 3.86 19.86
N GLU A 54 -6.63 4.17 21.08
CA GLU A 54 -7.61 5.24 21.33
C GLU A 54 -7.05 6.64 20.99
N ALA A 55 -5.72 6.81 20.98
CA ALA A 55 -5.03 8.02 20.55
C ALA A 55 -4.91 8.17 19.02
N LEU A 56 -5.29 7.16 18.23
CA LEU A 56 -5.31 7.29 16.76
C LEU A 56 -6.44 8.22 16.31
N THR A 57 -6.23 8.89 15.17
CA THR A 57 -7.20 9.80 14.56
C THR A 57 -8.47 9.04 14.14
N ASN A 58 -9.64 9.64 14.32
CA ASN A 58 -10.91 9.15 13.83
C ASN A 58 -11.52 10.17 12.86
N CYS A 59 -11.60 9.84 11.56
CA CYS A 59 -12.27 10.70 10.57
C CYS A 59 -13.76 10.38 10.37
N HIS A 60 -14.33 9.49 11.20
CA HIS A 60 -15.69 8.95 11.09
C HIS A 60 -16.60 9.30 12.27
N GLU A 61 -16.48 10.51 12.84
CA GLU A 61 -17.24 10.90 14.05
C GLU A 61 -18.73 11.20 13.83
N GLY A 62 -19.19 11.28 12.58
CA GLY A 62 -20.54 11.73 12.23
C GLY A 62 -21.37 10.79 11.35
N ASP A 63 -20.86 9.61 10.98
CA ASP A 63 -21.53 8.69 10.04
C ASP A 63 -22.28 7.53 10.73
N GLY A 64 -22.39 7.58 12.07
CA GLY A 64 -23.03 6.55 12.89
C GLY A 64 -22.13 5.37 13.22
N CYS A 65 -20.87 5.39 12.77
CA CYS A 65 -19.84 4.49 13.24
C CYS A 65 -19.43 4.83 14.68
N GLY A 66 -19.26 3.81 15.52
CA GLY A 66 -18.72 4.01 16.86
C GLY A 66 -17.25 4.46 16.84
N PRO A 67 -16.75 5.01 17.95
CA PRO A 67 -15.43 5.63 18.00
C PRO A 67 -14.26 4.66 17.79
N LEU A 68 -14.40 3.38 18.17
CA LEU A 68 -13.34 2.39 17.97
C LEU A 68 -13.31 1.95 16.51
N MET A 69 -14.46 1.54 15.95
CA MET A 69 -14.58 1.17 14.55
C MET A 69 -14.23 2.34 13.62
N GLY A 70 -14.53 3.58 14.02
CA GLY A 70 -14.13 4.78 13.28
C GLY A 70 -12.61 4.88 13.16
N ARG A 71 -11.88 4.72 14.27
CA ARG A 71 -10.41 4.63 14.27
C ARG A 71 -9.90 3.47 13.43
N PHE A 72 -10.54 2.31 13.53
CA PHE A 72 -10.18 1.16 12.68
C PHE A 72 -10.30 1.50 11.18
N ARG A 73 -11.40 2.13 10.77
CA ARG A 73 -11.64 2.54 9.38
C ARG A 73 -10.65 3.60 8.89
N THR A 74 -10.25 4.52 9.76
CA THR A 74 -9.27 5.56 9.45
C THR A 74 -7.83 5.01 9.36
N ASN A 75 -7.47 4.04 10.20
CA ASN A 75 -6.06 3.66 10.42
C ASN A 75 -5.72 2.22 9.98
N GLY A 76 -6.73 1.46 9.57
CA GLY A 76 -6.60 0.07 9.15
C GLY A 76 -5.86 -0.06 7.84
N ILE A 77 -4.83 -0.90 7.82
CA ILE A 77 -4.07 -1.25 6.62
C ILE A 77 -4.49 -2.65 6.19
N GLY A 78 -4.91 -2.78 4.93
CA GLY A 78 -5.20 -4.07 4.32
C GLY A 78 -3.92 -4.88 4.15
N ILE A 79 -3.93 -6.14 4.58
CA ILE A 79 -2.88 -7.10 4.27
C ILE A 79 -3.43 -8.15 3.31
N GLU A 80 -2.86 -8.17 2.12
CA GLU A 80 -3.16 -9.14 1.09
C GLU A 80 -2.15 -10.29 1.18
N GLY A 81 -2.63 -11.53 1.21
CA GLY A 81 -1.75 -12.68 1.15
C GLY A 81 -2.52 -14.00 1.20
N LYS A 82 -1.89 -15.08 0.75
CA LYS A 82 -2.41 -16.45 0.82
C LYS A 82 -2.37 -17.01 2.26
N TYR A 83 -2.62 -16.18 3.27
CA TYR A 83 -2.65 -16.63 4.64
C TYR A 83 -4.02 -17.20 4.97
N LYS A 84 -3.98 -18.40 5.53
CA LYS A 84 -5.14 -19.06 6.11
C LYS A 84 -4.96 -19.00 7.62
N PHE A 85 -5.80 -18.23 8.31
CA PHE A 85 -5.90 -18.38 9.77
C PHE A 85 -6.69 -19.66 10.07
N MET A 86 -6.41 -20.27 11.23
CA MET A 86 -6.99 -21.55 11.64
C MET A 86 -8.52 -21.56 11.48
N GLY A 87 -9.07 -22.57 10.79
CA GLY A 87 -10.52 -22.78 10.63
C GLY A 87 -11.13 -22.32 9.31
N LYS A 88 -10.36 -21.79 8.36
CA LYS A 88 -10.81 -21.53 6.97
C LYS A 88 -9.79 -22.05 5.96
N GLU A 89 -9.92 -23.32 5.60
CA GLU A 89 -8.92 -24.04 4.80
C GLU A 89 -8.92 -23.68 3.30
N ASP A 90 -9.93 -22.98 2.77
CA ASP A 90 -10.08 -22.80 1.30
C ASP A 90 -10.11 -21.35 0.79
N GLU A 91 -10.08 -20.33 1.66
CA GLU A 91 -10.08 -18.93 1.24
C GLU A 91 -8.79 -18.22 1.71
N ALA A 92 -8.09 -17.56 0.79
CA ALA A 92 -7.11 -16.56 1.19
C ALA A 92 -7.86 -15.45 1.92
N GLY A 93 -7.59 -15.28 3.22
CA GLY A 93 -8.26 -14.23 3.98
C GLY A 93 -7.73 -12.86 3.56
N ILE A 94 -8.63 -11.90 3.36
CA ILE A 94 -8.29 -10.48 3.36
C ILE A 94 -8.35 -10.03 4.82
N PHE A 95 -7.24 -9.52 5.35
CA PHE A 95 -7.20 -9.03 6.72
C PHE A 95 -6.93 -7.53 6.73
N SER A 96 -7.27 -6.90 7.84
CA SER A 96 -6.94 -5.51 8.10
C SER A 96 -6.30 -5.42 9.48
N VAL A 97 -5.24 -4.64 9.58
CA VAL A 97 -4.44 -4.49 10.79
C VAL A 97 -4.33 -3.01 11.17
N VAL A 98 -4.29 -2.72 12.46
CA VAL A 98 -3.96 -1.39 12.99
C VAL A 98 -2.68 -1.52 13.78
N LEU A 99 -1.74 -0.61 13.54
CA LEU A 99 -0.36 -0.72 13.99
C LEU A 99 -0.02 0.51 14.84
N GLU A 100 0.59 0.29 16.00
CA GLU A 100 0.91 1.36 16.96
C GLU A 100 1.74 2.50 16.34
N ASP A 101 2.76 2.14 15.57
CA ASP A 101 3.67 3.10 14.92
C ASP A 101 3.29 3.37 13.46
N ILE A 102 3.10 2.32 12.66
CA ILE A 102 2.96 2.46 11.20
C ILE A 102 1.65 3.15 10.81
N SER A 103 0.56 2.98 11.57
CA SER A 103 -0.71 3.69 11.28
C SER A 103 -0.62 5.21 11.48
N ARG A 104 0.48 5.73 12.03
CA ARG A 104 0.72 7.17 12.19
C ARG A 104 1.40 7.81 10.99
N ALA A 105 1.91 7.00 10.04
CA ALA A 105 2.58 7.53 8.85
C ALA A 105 1.58 8.20 7.93
N ASN A 106 1.80 9.49 7.64
CA ASN A 106 0.90 10.26 6.80
C ASN A 106 0.97 9.85 5.32
N HIS A 107 -0.05 10.28 4.57
CA HIS A 107 -0.13 10.04 3.14
C HIS A 107 0.77 10.97 2.32
N SER A 108 1.36 10.43 1.25
CA SER A 108 1.81 11.21 0.09
C SER A 108 1.56 10.43 -1.19
N CYS A 109 1.11 11.11 -2.26
CA CYS A 109 1.07 10.50 -3.61
C CYS A 109 2.48 10.30 -4.23
N ARG A 110 3.52 10.75 -3.51
CA ARG A 110 4.96 10.62 -3.80
C ARG A 110 5.67 10.05 -2.56
N PRO A 111 5.32 8.85 -2.08
CA PRO A 111 5.77 8.37 -0.78
C PRO A 111 7.28 8.13 -0.74
N ASN A 112 7.91 8.27 0.43
CA ASN A 112 9.35 7.99 0.61
C ASN A 112 9.59 6.68 1.40
N ALA A 113 8.53 6.06 1.90
CA ALA A 113 8.55 4.73 2.48
C ALA A 113 7.40 3.86 1.96
N ARG A 114 7.58 2.55 2.04
CA ARG A 114 6.54 1.56 1.77
C ARG A 114 6.35 0.66 2.97
N ASN A 115 5.11 0.26 3.19
CA ASN A 115 4.79 -0.79 4.14
C ASN A 115 4.44 -2.09 3.39
N PHE A 116 4.70 -3.23 4.01
CA PHE A 116 4.24 -4.54 3.55
C PHE A 116 4.19 -5.51 4.75
N PHE A 117 3.39 -6.57 4.62
CA PHE A 117 3.35 -7.62 5.63
C PHE A 117 4.40 -8.68 5.33
N ASP A 118 5.36 -8.87 6.23
CA ASP A 118 6.37 -9.93 6.13
C ASP A 118 5.85 -11.21 6.77
N THR A 119 5.77 -12.27 5.96
CA THR A 119 5.24 -13.57 6.34
C THR A 119 6.12 -14.34 7.31
N LYS A 120 7.44 -14.18 7.16
CA LYS A 120 8.45 -14.88 7.95
C LYS A 120 8.53 -14.25 9.34
N TRP A 121 8.39 -12.93 9.41
CA TRP A 121 8.44 -12.16 10.66
C TRP A 121 7.08 -12.03 11.33
N PHE A 122 6.00 -12.32 10.59
CA PHE A 122 4.62 -12.12 11.01
C PHE A 122 4.38 -10.69 11.51
N ALA A 123 4.92 -9.72 10.79
CA ALA A 123 4.95 -8.31 11.18
C ALA A 123 4.76 -7.41 9.97
N MET A 124 4.16 -6.24 10.20
CA MET A 124 4.19 -5.16 9.23
C MET A 124 5.55 -4.49 9.26
N VAL A 125 6.15 -4.35 8.08
CA VAL A 125 7.49 -3.78 7.90
C VAL A 125 7.35 -2.46 7.15
N LEU A 126 7.95 -1.41 7.68
CA LEU A 126 8.06 -0.10 7.04
C LEU A 126 9.51 0.12 6.60
N ARG A 127 9.74 0.37 5.31
CA ARG A 127 11.09 0.55 4.75
C ARG A 127 11.15 1.79 3.85
N PRO A 128 12.25 2.57 3.90
CA PRO A 128 12.45 3.67 2.97
C PRO A 128 12.66 3.12 1.54
N VAL A 129 12.06 3.78 0.55
CA VAL A 129 12.23 3.43 -0.88
C VAL A 129 13.30 4.29 -1.54
N ARG A 130 13.63 5.42 -0.92
CA ARG A 130 14.71 6.36 -1.28
C ARG A 130 15.35 6.95 -0.01
N PRO A 131 16.53 7.60 -0.10
CA PRO A 131 17.12 8.28 1.06
C PRO A 131 16.16 9.33 1.64
N ILE A 132 16.03 9.33 2.97
CA ILE A 132 15.19 10.27 3.73
C ILE A 132 16.13 11.18 4.53
N LYS A 133 15.99 12.49 4.39
CA LYS A 133 16.84 13.46 5.11
C LYS A 133 16.40 13.58 6.57
N ALA A 134 17.31 14.00 7.46
CA ALA A 134 16.95 14.32 8.83
C ALA A 134 15.89 15.43 8.86
N GLY A 135 14.79 15.20 9.58
CA GLY A 135 13.64 16.12 9.65
C GLY A 135 12.65 15.99 8.49
N GLU A 136 12.91 15.16 7.48
CA GLU A 136 11.92 14.83 6.46
C GLU A 136 10.90 13.84 7.04
N GLU A 137 9.62 14.14 6.82
CA GLU A 137 8.52 13.28 7.26
C GLU A 137 8.50 11.95 6.51
N ILE A 138 8.21 10.85 7.20
CA ILE A 138 8.03 9.54 6.59
C ILE A 138 6.59 9.42 6.12
N CYS A 139 6.39 9.36 4.80
CA CYS A 139 5.06 9.23 4.19
C CYS A 139 4.93 7.92 3.42
N ILE A 140 3.74 7.32 3.51
CA ILE A 140 3.33 6.13 2.74
C ILE A 140 2.22 6.49 1.75
N SER A 141 1.99 5.64 0.75
CA SER A 141 0.76 5.74 -0.04
C SER A 141 -0.38 5.04 0.69
N TYR A 142 -1.57 5.64 0.62
CA TYR A 142 -2.81 5.01 1.13
C TYR A 142 -3.55 4.23 0.03
N PHE A 143 -2.99 4.23 -1.19
CA PHE A 143 -3.51 3.49 -2.34
C PHE A 143 -2.84 2.12 -2.42
N ALA A 144 -3.55 1.13 -2.98
CA ALA A 144 -3.03 -0.22 -3.21
C ALA A 144 -2.07 -0.30 -4.42
N GLY A 145 -1.04 0.56 -4.41
CA GLY A 145 -0.07 0.69 -5.49
C GLY A 145 -0.65 1.29 -6.78
N GLY A 146 0.12 1.22 -7.86
CA GLY A 146 -0.30 1.66 -9.19
C GLY A 146 -0.06 3.15 -9.47
N CYS A 147 -0.73 3.66 -10.51
CA CYS A 147 -0.56 5.01 -11.03
C CYS A 147 -1.92 5.70 -11.28
N PRO A 148 -2.83 5.75 -10.28
CA PRO A 148 -4.15 6.33 -10.46
C PRO A 148 -4.06 7.83 -10.82
N PRO A 149 -4.95 8.34 -11.70
CA PRO A 149 -5.05 9.77 -12.01
C PRO A 149 -5.56 10.57 -10.80
N TYR A 150 -5.43 11.88 -10.87
CA TYR A 150 -5.71 12.78 -9.75
C TYR A 150 -7.12 12.65 -9.19
N GLU A 151 -8.14 12.54 -10.05
CA GLU A 151 -9.53 12.42 -9.60
C GLU A 151 -9.78 11.14 -8.81
N GLU A 152 -9.14 10.03 -9.19
CA GLU A 152 -9.21 8.77 -8.44
C GLU A 152 -8.48 8.90 -7.09
N ARG A 153 -7.26 9.45 -7.08
CA ARG A 153 -6.52 9.73 -5.84
C ARG A 153 -7.32 10.62 -4.88
N LYS A 154 -7.96 11.66 -5.40
CA LYS A 154 -8.80 12.59 -4.62
C LYS A 154 -10.03 11.89 -4.05
N ALA A 155 -10.72 11.09 -4.86
CA ALA A 155 -11.89 10.33 -4.41
C ALA A 155 -11.51 9.30 -3.33
N GLU A 156 -10.38 8.62 -3.46
CA GLU A 156 -9.89 7.66 -2.48
C GLU A 156 -9.47 8.30 -1.15
N LEU A 157 -8.96 9.54 -1.19
CA LEU A 157 -8.57 10.29 0.01
C LEU A 157 -9.74 11.03 0.68
N ALA A 158 -10.85 11.26 -0.03
CA ALA A 158 -12.00 12.01 0.49
C ALA A 158 -12.51 11.51 1.86
N PRO A 159 -12.58 10.19 2.15
CA PRO A 159 -13.05 9.71 3.45
C PRO A 159 -12.12 10.07 4.63
N TYR A 160 -10.85 10.41 4.38
CA TYR A 160 -9.91 10.82 5.43
C TYR A 160 -10.06 12.30 5.84
N GLY A 161 -10.86 13.08 5.11
CA GLY A 161 -11.16 14.47 5.47
C GLY A 161 -10.00 15.46 5.29
N PHE A 162 -8.98 15.12 4.49
CA PHE A 162 -7.88 16.03 4.16
C PHE A 162 -7.66 16.16 2.65
N GLU A 163 -6.99 17.24 2.24
CA GLU A 163 -6.54 17.47 0.86
C GLU A 163 -5.03 17.23 0.77
N CYS A 164 -4.59 16.33 -0.11
CA CYS A 164 -3.17 16.08 -0.31
C CYS A 164 -2.50 17.23 -1.07
N LYS A 165 -1.47 17.84 -0.47
CA LYS A 165 -0.73 18.98 -1.03
C LYS A 165 0.66 18.63 -1.54
N CYS A 166 0.91 17.37 -1.86
CA CYS A 166 2.20 16.96 -2.44
C CYS A 166 2.37 17.54 -3.86
N GLU A 167 3.61 17.59 -4.37
CA GLU A 167 3.92 18.13 -5.71
C GLU A 167 3.05 17.52 -6.83
N ALA A 168 2.71 16.24 -6.72
CA ALA A 168 1.87 15.52 -7.69
C ALA A 168 0.41 16.00 -7.71
N CYS A 169 -0.09 16.57 -6.61
CA CYS A 169 -1.44 17.12 -6.50
C CYS A 169 -1.47 18.64 -6.72
N LEU A 170 -0.34 19.33 -6.56
CA LEU A 170 -0.20 20.75 -6.90
C LEU A 170 -0.13 20.99 -8.41
N ASP A 171 0.36 20.01 -9.19
CA ASP A 171 0.32 20.00 -10.65
C ASP A 171 -0.29 18.69 -11.19
N PRO A 172 -1.62 18.51 -11.08
CA PRO A 172 -2.30 17.27 -11.47
C PRO A 172 -2.09 16.90 -12.93
N ALA A 173 -2.13 17.86 -13.86
CA ALA A 173 -2.07 17.59 -15.28
C ALA A 173 -0.71 17.00 -15.70
N ALA A 174 0.40 17.60 -15.25
CA ALA A 174 1.72 17.07 -15.57
C ALA A 174 1.98 15.74 -14.85
N SER A 175 1.48 15.61 -13.62
CA SER A 175 1.55 14.42 -12.78
C SER A 175 0.81 13.22 -13.38
N ASP A 176 -0.39 13.44 -13.89
CA ASP A 176 -1.22 12.40 -14.50
C ASP A 176 -0.65 11.97 -15.87
N ALA A 177 -0.09 12.90 -16.65
CA ALA A 177 0.62 12.56 -17.89
C ALA A 177 1.81 11.61 -17.62
N ARG A 178 2.60 11.89 -16.57
CA ARG A 178 3.72 11.01 -16.16
C ARG A 178 3.22 9.67 -15.64
N ARG A 179 2.17 9.65 -14.82
CA ARG A 179 1.57 8.40 -14.32
C ARG A 179 0.99 7.53 -15.44
N LEU A 180 0.35 8.12 -16.44
CA LEU A 180 -0.14 7.40 -17.61
C LEU A 180 1.02 6.75 -18.38
N GLU A 181 2.11 7.49 -18.58
CA GLU A 181 3.30 6.95 -19.21
C GLU A 181 3.92 5.82 -18.37
N ILE A 182 4.01 5.97 -17.05
CA ILE A 182 4.51 4.92 -16.13
C ILE A 182 3.60 3.67 -16.14
N ALA A 183 2.29 3.85 -16.18
CA ALA A 183 1.32 2.75 -16.24
C ALA A 183 1.36 2.00 -17.58
N THR A 184 1.74 2.69 -18.65
CA THR A 184 1.84 2.08 -19.98
C THR A 184 2.96 1.04 -19.99
N PRO A 185 2.67 -0.24 -20.32
CA PRO A 185 3.67 -1.30 -20.37
C PRO A 185 4.82 -0.94 -21.31
N LEU A 186 6.05 -1.20 -20.85
CA LEU A 186 7.22 -1.05 -21.70
C LEU A 186 7.33 -2.29 -22.60
N GLU A 187 7.26 -2.12 -23.92
CA GLU A 187 7.52 -3.24 -24.83
C GLU A 187 8.96 -3.75 -24.67
N SER A 188 9.12 -5.08 -24.57
CA SER A 188 10.43 -5.69 -24.45
C SER A 188 11.19 -5.64 -25.77
N GLN A 189 12.09 -4.67 -25.89
CA GLN A 189 13.00 -4.54 -27.04
C GLN A 189 14.10 -5.61 -27.06
N LEU A 190 14.36 -6.25 -25.90
CA LEU A 190 15.30 -7.38 -25.79
C LEU A 190 14.87 -8.59 -26.63
N GLN A 191 13.56 -8.88 -26.71
CA GLN A 191 13.04 -9.97 -27.54
C GLN A 191 13.28 -9.75 -29.04
N ARG A 192 13.51 -8.49 -29.44
CA ARG A 192 13.83 -8.10 -30.83
C ARG A 192 15.33 -7.99 -31.09
N GLY A 193 16.17 -8.32 -30.10
CA GLY A 193 17.63 -8.21 -30.20
C GLY A 193 18.18 -6.78 -30.06
N ASP A 194 17.33 -5.78 -29.79
CA ASP A 194 17.76 -4.37 -29.62
C ASP A 194 18.11 -4.07 -28.16
N ILE A 195 19.35 -4.41 -27.79
CA ILE A 195 19.89 -4.23 -26.45
C ILE A 195 20.04 -2.74 -26.10
N SER A 196 20.49 -1.92 -27.06
CA SER A 196 20.69 -0.48 -26.84
C SER A 196 19.37 0.27 -26.63
N GLY A 197 18.36 -0.07 -27.43
CA GLY A 197 17.01 0.44 -27.27
C GLY A 197 16.43 0.05 -25.91
N ALA A 198 16.56 -1.23 -25.52
CA ALA A 198 16.12 -1.71 -24.21
C ALA A 198 16.77 -0.92 -23.06
N LEU A 199 18.09 -0.71 -23.12
CA LEU A 199 18.82 0.08 -22.13
C LEU A 199 18.26 1.52 -22.02
N LYS A 200 18.10 2.19 -23.16
CA LYS A 200 17.58 3.57 -23.20
C LYS A 200 16.16 3.66 -22.63
N ALA A 201 15.30 2.73 -23.01
CA ALA A 201 13.92 2.66 -22.57
C ALA A 201 13.81 2.41 -21.04
N THR A 202 14.58 1.46 -20.51
CA THR A 202 14.62 1.16 -19.07
C THR A 202 15.14 2.33 -18.25
N LEU A 203 16.26 2.95 -18.66
CA LEU A 203 16.80 4.14 -17.98
C LEU A 203 15.82 5.32 -18.01
N GLY A 204 15.15 5.55 -19.14
CA GLY A 204 14.11 6.56 -19.27
C GLY A 204 12.96 6.34 -18.29
N ARG A 205 12.47 5.10 -18.18
CA ARG A 205 11.39 4.76 -17.22
C ARG A 205 11.83 4.91 -15.76
N ILE A 206 13.07 4.52 -15.42
CA ILE A 206 13.64 4.73 -14.08
C ILE A 206 13.66 6.24 -13.74
N ALA A 207 14.14 7.07 -14.66
CA ALA A 207 14.18 8.52 -14.47
C ALA A 207 12.78 9.13 -14.30
N LEU A 208 11.81 8.65 -15.08
CA LEU A 208 10.42 9.08 -15.00
C LEU A 208 9.79 8.73 -13.65
N ILE A 209 9.98 7.50 -13.16
CA ILE A 209 9.48 7.06 -11.85
C ILE A 209 10.09 7.87 -10.72
N ARG A 210 11.41 8.11 -10.74
CA ARG A 210 12.10 8.96 -9.76
C ARG A 210 11.57 10.39 -9.76
N ARG A 211 11.37 10.96 -10.95
CA ARG A 211 10.80 12.31 -11.09
C ARG A 211 9.38 12.37 -10.53
N GLU A 212 8.61 11.31 -10.71
CA GLU A 212 7.27 11.20 -10.15
C GLU A 212 7.24 10.83 -8.66
N GLY A 213 8.37 10.42 -8.07
CA GLY A 213 8.44 10.05 -6.67
C GLY A 213 7.71 8.74 -6.35
N LEU A 214 7.68 7.81 -7.31
CA LEU A 214 6.97 6.52 -7.24
C LEU A 214 7.93 5.31 -7.09
N GLU A 215 9.05 5.48 -6.38
CA GLU A 215 10.07 4.42 -6.20
C GLU A 215 9.59 3.21 -5.37
N GLU A 216 8.44 3.31 -4.72
CA GLU A 216 7.74 2.22 -4.02
C GLU A 216 7.09 1.18 -4.94
N LEU A 217 6.91 1.52 -6.22
CA LEU A 217 6.29 0.62 -7.19
C LEU A 217 7.13 -0.63 -7.41
N GLN A 218 6.49 -1.79 -7.39
CA GLN A 218 7.12 -3.06 -7.75
C GLN A 218 7.79 -3.01 -9.14
N GLN A 219 7.20 -2.27 -10.08
CA GLN A 219 7.76 -2.04 -11.41
C GLN A 219 9.14 -1.35 -11.35
N TYR A 220 9.35 -0.43 -10.42
CA TYR A 220 10.63 0.26 -10.24
C TYR A 220 11.74 -0.75 -9.93
N LYS A 221 11.50 -1.68 -8.99
CA LYS A 221 12.41 -2.81 -8.73
C LYS A 221 12.64 -3.66 -9.99
N SER A 222 11.58 -4.04 -10.69
CA SER A 222 11.70 -4.89 -11.90
C SER A 222 12.57 -4.25 -12.99
N LEU A 223 12.54 -2.91 -13.12
CA LEU A 223 13.40 -2.19 -14.06
C LEU A 223 14.89 -2.30 -13.70
N TYR A 224 15.25 -2.33 -12.40
CA TYR A 224 16.64 -2.56 -11.98
C TYR A 224 17.12 -3.98 -12.29
N VAL A 225 16.24 -4.98 -12.15
CA VAL A 225 16.53 -6.35 -12.57
C VAL A 225 16.78 -6.42 -14.08
N GLN A 226 15.91 -5.78 -14.87
CA GLN A 226 16.08 -5.71 -16.33
C GLN A 226 17.35 -4.94 -16.73
N LEU A 227 17.67 -3.85 -16.03
CA LEU A 227 18.86 -3.06 -16.27
C LEU A 227 20.14 -3.86 -16.00
N GLU A 228 20.17 -4.64 -14.91
CA GLU A 228 21.27 -5.56 -14.62
C GLU A 228 21.46 -6.58 -15.75
N MET A 229 20.38 -7.26 -16.15
CA MET A 229 20.41 -8.22 -17.25
C MET A 229 20.93 -7.59 -18.55
N THR A 230 20.52 -6.36 -18.84
CA THR A 230 20.92 -5.63 -20.05
C THR A 230 22.43 -5.36 -20.06
N PHE A 231 23.00 -4.88 -18.95
CA PHE A 231 24.46 -4.67 -18.86
C PHE A 231 25.24 -5.98 -18.96
N ARG A 232 24.74 -7.09 -18.39
CA ARG A 232 25.36 -8.42 -18.55
C ARG A 232 25.37 -8.88 -20.00
N LEU A 233 24.25 -8.72 -20.72
CA LEU A 233 24.17 -9.06 -22.15
C LEU A 233 25.14 -8.22 -23.01
N MET A 234 25.45 -7.00 -22.59
CA MET A 234 26.46 -6.14 -23.23
C MET A 234 27.90 -6.49 -22.83
N GLY A 235 28.12 -7.40 -21.87
CA GLY A 235 29.43 -7.72 -21.31
C GLY A 235 29.95 -6.71 -20.30
N ASP A 236 29.17 -5.70 -19.90
CA ASP A 236 29.54 -4.68 -18.91
C ASP A 236 29.25 -5.18 -17.47
N LEU A 237 30.10 -6.09 -17.01
CA LEU A 237 29.93 -6.72 -15.69
C LEU A 237 30.12 -5.73 -14.53
N ALA A 238 30.89 -4.66 -14.71
CA ALA A 238 31.11 -3.64 -13.69
C ALA A 238 29.82 -2.87 -13.40
N ARG A 239 29.14 -2.37 -14.44
CA ARG A 239 27.84 -1.70 -14.28
C ARG A 239 26.75 -2.66 -13.83
N ALA A 240 26.75 -3.91 -14.30
CA ALA A 240 25.83 -4.92 -13.80
C ALA A 240 25.96 -5.10 -12.28
N ALA A 241 27.20 -5.18 -11.75
CA ALA A 241 27.43 -5.30 -10.31
C ALA A 241 27.01 -4.05 -9.52
N GLU A 242 27.12 -2.85 -10.10
CA GLU A 242 26.62 -1.62 -9.49
C GLU A 242 25.10 -1.60 -9.41
N VAL A 243 24.42 -1.92 -10.51
CA VAL A 243 22.95 -2.00 -10.59
C VAL A 243 22.40 -3.08 -9.66
N LYS A 244 23.10 -4.21 -9.51
CA LYS A 244 22.76 -5.29 -8.56
C LYS A 244 22.62 -4.77 -7.13
N LYS A 245 23.52 -3.88 -6.68
CA LYS A 245 23.46 -3.31 -5.31
C LYS A 245 22.15 -2.55 -5.08
N GLU A 246 21.73 -1.77 -6.07
CA GLU A 246 20.47 -1.01 -5.99
C GLU A 246 19.25 -1.94 -6.10
N SER A 247 19.31 -2.96 -6.94
CA SER A 247 18.29 -4.02 -7.02
C SER A 247 18.12 -4.77 -5.69
N ASP A 248 19.22 -5.06 -4.99
CA ASP A 248 19.20 -5.70 -3.68
C ASP A 248 18.63 -4.76 -2.61
N ARG A 249 19.03 -3.48 -2.61
CA ARG A 249 18.44 -2.46 -1.73
C ARG A 249 16.92 -2.38 -1.90
N LEU A 250 16.44 -2.37 -3.14
CA LEU A 250 15.01 -2.35 -3.45
C LEU A 250 14.34 -3.66 -3.01
N SER A 251 15.00 -4.81 -3.17
CA SER A 251 14.48 -6.09 -2.70
C SER A 251 14.26 -6.11 -1.19
N TRP A 252 15.19 -5.55 -0.41
CA TRP A 252 15.00 -5.37 1.04
C TRP A 252 13.80 -4.48 1.37
N ALA A 253 13.59 -3.40 0.62
CA ALA A 253 12.41 -2.54 0.80
C ALA A 253 11.10 -3.25 0.44
N HIS A 254 11.13 -4.24 -0.46
CA HIS A 254 9.94 -4.89 -0.98
C HIS A 254 9.56 -6.21 -0.28
N PHE A 255 10.57 -6.96 0.16
CA PHE A 255 10.42 -8.36 0.58
C PHE A 255 11.18 -8.70 1.87
N ASN A 256 11.89 -7.73 2.46
CA ASN A 256 12.76 -7.95 3.62
C ASN A 256 13.84 -9.03 3.40
N GLU A 257 14.31 -9.17 2.16
CA GLU A 257 15.34 -10.14 1.77
C GLU A 257 16.14 -9.61 0.57
N PRO A 258 17.39 -10.08 0.36
CA PRO A 258 18.17 -9.68 -0.80
C PRO A 258 17.51 -10.13 -2.11
N GLY A 259 17.86 -9.47 -3.21
CA GLY A 259 17.32 -9.83 -4.52
C GLY A 259 17.79 -11.21 -4.96
N PHE A 260 16.88 -11.97 -5.57
CA PHE A 260 17.21 -13.28 -6.14
C PHE A 260 18.33 -13.12 -7.18
N SER A 261 19.41 -13.92 -7.06
CA SER A 261 20.41 -14.00 -8.11
C SER A 261 19.83 -14.81 -9.25
N LEU A 262 19.48 -14.15 -10.36
CA LEU A 262 18.98 -14.82 -11.56
C LEU A 262 20.03 -15.70 -12.25
N PHE A 263 21.29 -15.55 -11.86
CA PHE A 263 22.42 -16.25 -12.46
C PHE A 263 23.27 -16.83 -11.33
N PHE A 264 23.14 -18.14 -11.13
CA PHE A 264 24.17 -18.98 -10.53
C PHE A 264 25.01 -19.58 -11.65
#